data_AF-A0A970AC18-F1
#
_entry.id   AF-A0A970AC18-F1
#
_cell.length_a   1.000
_cell.length_b   1.000
_cell.length_c   1.000
_cell.angle_alpha   90.00
_cell.angle_beta   90.00
_cell.angle_gamma   90.00
#
_symmetry.space_group_name_H-M   'P 1'
#
loop_
_entity.id
_entity.type
_entity.pdbx_description
1 polymer ?
#
loop_
_entity_poly.entity_id
_entity_poly.type
_entity_poly.pdbx_seq_one_letter_code
_entity_poly.pdbx_strand_id
1 'polypeptide(L)'
;MANYIIEKREIRHKLLEQRQHMTEEERISQSSEIIEQLLDSAYYKNANLIFTFNSMPEEVNNQTLIEQALADGKRVALPVTFGKAKMEALQIFADTDLERDKFGVLSPKPESSKMINPEEIDLAIVPLLGYNLHGYRIGHGAGYYDRYLPRLSVKCTKIGIAFSDQKVDSLPVGVDDYPLDEILTPQGFLKLQTRVETHCHSAEFSLDCARPFAELIAEAEKKNFKIITLTDHYDKDVIDGRAYPGKTPVGAVPQKDEWIFALDQYVDFGQAEKAKLKERNSRTELLLGIELGYQDYLADGYKKVIPNYPFDLIIGSIHTMYCDDFAVNGTVLYSQGKQKAYDEYLKALIEMVESGLDFDVLGHFDYVIRYSGYPDPKMYYQDHAALFDHLFKAIIARGISLEVNTRTRYRQIKSGEQDGGMTDLAIFARYYELGGRMVTFATDAHAGGELHCLISETIRALKGIGFSQGTYFKARKPFYYDLL
;
A
#
# COMPACT_ATOMS: atom_id res chain seq x y z
N MET A 1 -10.28 -16.46 -3.34
CA MET A 1 -9.41 -16.87 -2.21
C MET A 1 -8.64 -18.17 -2.42
N ALA A 2 -9.10 -19.15 -3.21
CA ALA A 2 -8.38 -20.43 -3.40
C ALA A 2 -7.08 -20.32 -4.24
N ASN A 3 -7.02 -19.46 -5.27
CA ASN A 3 -5.87 -19.39 -6.18
C ASN A 3 -4.57 -18.90 -5.53
N TYR A 4 -4.60 -17.84 -4.72
CA TYR A 4 -3.36 -17.31 -4.12
C TYR A 4 -2.69 -18.30 -3.13
N ILE A 5 -3.49 -19.14 -2.45
CA ILE A 5 -2.97 -20.18 -1.54
C ILE A 5 -2.24 -21.27 -2.33
N ILE A 6 -2.80 -21.65 -3.49
CA ILE A 6 -2.19 -22.62 -4.41
C ILE A 6 -0.88 -22.06 -4.98
N GLU A 7 -0.90 -20.82 -5.49
CA GLU A 7 0.30 -20.16 -6.02
C GLU A 7 1.41 -20.04 -4.95
N LYS A 8 1.08 -19.61 -3.72
CA LYS A 8 2.06 -19.58 -2.62
C LYS A 8 2.61 -20.97 -2.31
N ARG A 9 1.84 -22.05 -2.48
CA ARG A 9 2.31 -23.42 -2.24
C ARG A 9 3.32 -23.87 -3.30
N GLU A 10 3.07 -23.52 -4.56
CA GLU A 10 3.99 -23.81 -5.67
C GLU A 10 5.31 -23.04 -5.52
N ILE A 11 5.22 -21.74 -5.18
CA ILE A 11 6.41 -20.92 -4.89
C ILE A 11 7.22 -21.52 -3.73
N ARG A 12 6.55 -21.94 -2.64
CA ARG A 12 7.21 -22.62 -1.51
C ARG A 12 7.96 -23.87 -1.95
N HIS A 13 7.33 -24.72 -2.75
CA HIS A 13 7.95 -25.96 -3.22
C HIS A 13 9.23 -25.66 -4.00
N LYS A 14 9.15 -24.76 -4.98
CA LYS A 14 10.29 -24.35 -5.81
C LYS A 14 11.45 -23.79 -4.97
N LEU A 15 11.16 -22.92 -4.00
CA LEU A 15 12.18 -22.32 -3.14
C LEU A 15 12.84 -23.35 -2.22
N LEU A 16 12.08 -24.33 -1.72
CA LEU A 16 12.63 -25.43 -0.92
C LEU A 16 13.55 -26.31 -1.75
N GLU A 17 13.18 -26.65 -2.99
CA GLU A 17 14.04 -27.39 -3.91
C GLU A 17 15.33 -26.62 -4.20
N GLN A 18 15.24 -25.32 -4.52
CA GLN A 18 16.40 -24.46 -4.75
C GLN A 18 17.34 -24.42 -3.54
N ARG A 19 16.79 -24.32 -2.33
CA ARG A 19 17.55 -24.29 -1.08
C ARG A 19 18.29 -25.61 -0.81
N GLN A 20 17.72 -26.75 -1.18
CA GLN A 20 18.38 -28.05 -1.08
C GLN A 20 19.58 -28.21 -2.02
N HIS A 21 19.61 -27.45 -3.12
CA HIS A 21 20.73 -27.45 -4.05
C HIS A 21 21.92 -26.60 -3.59
N MET A 22 21.76 -25.73 -2.58
CA MET A 22 22.89 -24.99 -2.01
C MET A 22 23.80 -25.95 -1.25
N THR A 23 25.10 -25.85 -1.52
CA THR A 23 26.12 -26.60 -0.79
C THR A 23 26.28 -26.09 0.64
N GLU A 24 26.82 -26.91 1.52
CA GLU A 24 27.13 -26.49 2.90
C GLU A 24 28.14 -25.33 2.93
N GLU A 25 29.14 -25.37 2.05
CA GLU A 25 30.15 -24.31 1.91
C GLU A 25 29.51 -22.96 1.51
N GLU A 26 28.61 -22.95 0.52
CA GLU A 26 27.88 -21.75 0.12
C GLU A 26 27.00 -21.21 1.24
N ARG A 27 26.31 -22.09 1.98
CA ARG A 27 25.50 -21.67 3.14
C ARG A 27 26.35 -21.03 4.22
N ILE A 28 27.50 -21.60 4.56
CA ILE A 28 28.41 -21.07 5.57
C ILE A 28 28.98 -19.72 5.13
N SER A 29 29.47 -19.60 3.89
CA SER A 29 30.02 -18.36 3.35
C SER A 29 28.98 -17.24 3.36
N GLN A 30 27.83 -17.48 2.73
CA GLN A 30 26.77 -16.46 2.63
C GLN A 30 26.20 -16.10 4.00
N SER A 31 26.08 -17.04 4.93
CA SER A 31 25.64 -16.73 6.30
C SER A 31 26.64 -15.83 7.01
N SER A 32 27.94 -16.11 6.91
CA SER A 32 28.99 -15.31 7.52
C SER A 32 28.97 -13.87 6.98
N GLU A 33 28.89 -13.72 5.65
CA GLU A 33 28.79 -12.41 4.99
C GLU A 33 27.56 -11.60 5.46
N ILE A 34 26.40 -12.25 5.60
CA ILE A 34 25.18 -11.62 6.09
C ILE A 34 25.34 -11.17 7.55
N ILE A 35 25.87 -12.04 8.42
CA ILE A 35 25.99 -11.73 9.84
C ILE A 35 27.04 -10.65 10.09
N GLU A 36 28.19 -10.67 9.42
CA GLU A 36 29.21 -9.62 9.52
C GLU A 36 28.63 -8.24 9.16
N GLN A 37 27.90 -8.15 8.05
CA GLN A 37 27.23 -6.92 7.63
C GLN A 37 26.16 -6.47 8.62
N LEU A 38 25.40 -7.40 9.19
CA LEU A 38 24.39 -7.09 10.19
C LEU A 38 25.02 -6.53 11.46
N LEU A 39 26.10 -7.13 11.95
CA LEU A 39 26.84 -6.68 13.14
C LEU A 39 27.45 -5.28 12.93
N ASP A 40 27.91 -4.96 11.72
CA ASP A 40 28.44 -3.62 11.41
C ASP A 40 27.34 -2.56 11.19
N SER A 41 26.09 -2.97 11.01
CA SER A 41 24.99 -2.04 10.73
C SER A 41 24.64 -1.13 11.92
N ALA A 42 24.11 0.06 11.62
CA ALA A 42 23.54 0.95 12.63
C ALA A 42 22.33 0.32 13.35
N TYR A 43 21.59 -0.57 12.66
CA TYR A 43 20.47 -1.30 13.23
C TYR A 43 20.91 -2.15 14.43
N TYR A 44 21.98 -2.93 14.28
CA TYR A 44 22.53 -3.74 15.36
C TYR A 44 23.16 -2.90 16.47
N LYS A 45 24.00 -1.94 16.09
CA LYS A 45 24.74 -1.10 17.05
C LYS A 45 23.81 -0.35 18.00
N ASN A 46 22.68 0.17 17.48
CA ASN A 46 21.69 0.93 18.26
C ASN A 46 20.66 0.07 19.01
N ALA A 47 20.52 -1.22 18.70
CA ALA A 47 19.55 -2.09 19.34
C ALA A 47 20.04 -2.58 20.71
N ASN A 48 19.16 -2.55 21.72
CA ASN A 48 19.42 -3.12 23.05
C ASN A 48 18.76 -4.49 23.22
N LEU A 49 17.58 -4.68 22.64
CA LEU A 49 16.85 -5.94 22.61
C LEU A 49 16.64 -6.44 21.17
N ILE A 50 17.26 -7.56 20.86
CA ILE A 50 17.21 -8.21 19.54
C ILE A 50 16.33 -9.46 19.63
N PHE A 51 15.27 -9.49 18.82
CA PHE A 51 14.51 -10.70 18.56
C PHE A 51 15.06 -11.39 17.33
N THR A 52 15.46 -12.65 17.46
CA THR A 52 15.98 -13.47 16.36
C THR A 52 15.51 -14.91 16.53
N PHE A 53 15.96 -15.82 15.67
CA PHE A 53 15.53 -17.22 15.65
C PHE A 53 16.73 -18.15 15.84
N ASN A 54 16.49 -19.43 16.15
CA ASN A 54 17.54 -20.44 15.98
C ASN A 54 17.39 -21.02 14.57
N SER A 55 18.44 -20.87 13.75
CA SER A 55 18.42 -21.30 12.36
C SER A 55 18.28 -22.80 12.21
N MET A 56 17.42 -23.23 11.29
CA MET A 56 17.44 -24.60 10.77
C MET A 56 18.67 -24.82 9.88
N PRO A 57 19.11 -26.08 9.64
CA PRO A 57 20.33 -26.36 8.87
C PRO A 57 20.37 -25.77 7.45
N GLU A 58 19.20 -25.54 6.86
CA GLU A 58 19.05 -24.99 5.51
C GLU A 58 18.78 -23.47 5.50
N GLU A 59 18.65 -22.83 6.66
CA GLU A 59 18.47 -21.39 6.79
C GLU A 59 19.81 -20.65 6.88
N VAL A 60 19.75 -19.31 6.82
CA VAL A 60 20.90 -18.47 7.16
C VAL A 60 21.28 -18.74 8.61
N ASN A 61 22.52 -19.18 8.83
CA ASN A 61 23.03 -19.45 10.15
C ASN A 61 23.31 -18.12 10.88
N ASN A 62 22.59 -17.89 11.97
CA ASN A 62 22.68 -16.68 12.77
C ASN A 62 23.23 -16.95 14.19
N GLN A 63 23.87 -18.09 14.43
CA GLN A 63 24.42 -18.44 15.74
C GLN A 63 25.46 -17.40 16.20
N THR A 64 26.35 -16.98 15.30
CA THR A 64 27.36 -15.95 15.58
C THR A 64 26.73 -14.60 15.98
N LEU A 65 25.57 -14.25 15.41
CA LEU A 65 24.83 -13.05 15.82
C LEU A 65 24.36 -13.16 17.27
N ILE A 66 23.80 -14.30 17.65
CA ILE A 66 23.31 -14.55 19.01
C ILE A 66 24.47 -14.44 20.01
N GLU A 67 25.58 -15.13 19.73
CA GLU A 67 26.77 -15.14 20.58
C GLU A 67 27.38 -13.74 20.73
N GLN A 68 27.54 -13.01 19.63
CA GLN A 68 28.09 -11.65 19.66
C GLN A 68 27.14 -10.68 20.38
N ALA A 69 25.82 -10.76 20.16
CA ALA A 69 24.86 -9.92 20.86
C ALA A 69 24.91 -10.12 22.39
N LEU A 70 25.02 -11.37 22.85
CA LEU A 70 25.18 -11.65 24.27
C LEU A 70 26.53 -11.14 24.81
N ALA A 71 27.62 -11.30 24.04
CA ALA A 71 28.95 -10.80 24.39
C ALA A 71 28.99 -9.26 24.49
N ASP A 72 28.26 -8.57 23.61
CA ASP A 72 28.11 -7.11 23.61
C ASP A 72 27.17 -6.60 24.72
N GLY A 73 26.66 -7.49 25.57
CA GLY A 73 25.75 -7.16 26.67
C GLY A 73 24.33 -6.80 26.22
N LYS A 74 23.96 -7.12 24.97
CA LYS A 74 22.60 -6.92 24.46
C LYS A 74 21.69 -8.03 24.96
N ARG A 75 20.39 -7.73 25.03
CA ARG A 75 19.36 -8.73 25.32
C ARG A 75 18.99 -9.46 24.03
N VAL A 76 18.94 -10.79 24.07
CA VAL A 76 18.51 -11.62 22.94
C VAL A 76 17.23 -12.35 23.31
N ALA A 77 16.24 -12.32 22.42
CA ALA A 77 15.01 -13.08 22.55
C ALA A 77 14.79 -14.00 21.36
N LEU A 78 14.33 -15.22 21.64
CA LEU A 78 14.03 -16.25 20.65
C LEU A 78 12.53 -16.58 20.62
N PRO A 79 11.99 -17.01 19.48
CA PRO A 79 10.59 -17.40 19.36
C PRO A 79 10.32 -18.69 20.13
N VAL A 80 9.18 -18.72 20.80
CA VAL A 80 8.55 -19.95 21.30
C VAL A 80 7.18 -20.06 20.67
N THR A 81 6.95 -21.19 20.01
CA THR A 81 5.69 -21.46 19.32
C THR A 81 4.72 -22.23 20.22
N PHE A 82 3.49 -21.76 20.25
CA PHE A 82 2.36 -22.41 20.91
C PHE A 82 1.35 -22.87 19.86
N GLY A 83 0.41 -23.74 20.25
CA GLY A 83 -0.66 -24.20 19.37
C GLY A 83 -1.45 -23.05 18.74
N LYS A 84 -2.08 -23.32 17.57
CA LYS A 84 -2.86 -22.34 16.77
C LYS A 84 -2.04 -21.18 16.22
N ALA A 85 -0.79 -21.45 15.86
CA ALA A 85 0.11 -20.48 15.24
C ALA A 85 0.36 -19.21 16.08
N LYS A 86 0.36 -19.38 17.40
CA LYS A 86 0.71 -18.34 18.38
C LYS A 86 2.21 -18.39 18.63
N MET A 87 2.87 -17.23 18.61
CA MET A 87 4.29 -17.09 18.90
C MET A 87 4.48 -16.04 20.00
N GLU A 88 5.41 -16.30 20.91
CA GLU A 88 5.90 -15.31 21.88
C GLU A 88 7.42 -15.24 21.83
N ALA A 89 7.99 -14.14 22.34
CA ALA A 89 9.44 -13.97 22.46
C ALA A 89 9.88 -14.16 23.90
N LEU A 90 10.87 -15.04 24.10
CA LEU A 90 11.46 -15.30 25.39
C LEU A 90 12.93 -14.90 25.34
N GLN A 91 13.35 -14.06 26.29
CA GLN A 91 14.73 -13.68 26.48
C GLN A 91 15.55 -14.87 27.00
N ILE A 92 16.72 -15.05 26.40
CA ILE A 92 17.71 -16.05 26.80
C ILE A 92 18.81 -15.42 27.67
N PHE A 93 19.40 -16.27 28.51
CA PHE A 93 20.51 -16.00 29.41
C PHE A 93 21.57 -17.10 29.23
N ALA A 94 22.75 -16.94 29.84
CA ALA A 94 23.85 -17.90 29.73
C ALA A 94 23.48 -19.31 30.24
N ASP A 95 22.53 -19.40 31.17
CA ASP A 95 22.02 -20.62 31.80
C ASP A 95 20.64 -21.06 31.26
N THR A 96 20.16 -20.47 30.16
CA THR A 96 18.87 -20.84 29.59
C THR A 96 18.92 -22.22 28.92
N ASP A 97 18.19 -23.16 29.49
CA ASP A 97 17.91 -24.45 28.85
C ASP A 97 17.14 -24.28 27.53
N LEU A 98 17.65 -24.90 26.46
CA LEU A 98 16.97 -25.00 25.16
C LEU A 98 16.39 -26.40 24.97
N GLU A 99 15.19 -26.49 24.41
CA GLU A 99 14.55 -27.75 24.00
C GLU A 99 14.20 -27.75 22.52
N ARG A 100 14.21 -28.93 21.89
CA ARG A 100 13.75 -29.03 20.49
C ARG A 100 12.23 -28.95 20.46
N ASP A 101 11.73 -28.01 19.66
CA ASP A 101 10.30 -27.87 19.41
C ASP A 101 9.77 -28.92 18.43
N LYS A 102 8.49 -28.82 18.07
CA LYS A 102 7.82 -29.73 17.12
C LYS A 102 8.39 -29.71 15.70
N PHE A 103 9.18 -28.69 15.37
CA PHE A 103 9.85 -28.52 14.08
C PHE A 103 11.35 -28.87 14.17
N GLY A 104 11.83 -29.31 15.33
CA GLY A 104 13.22 -29.66 15.58
C GLY A 104 14.13 -28.47 15.88
N VAL A 105 13.57 -27.25 15.97
CA VAL A 105 14.28 -26.00 16.28
C VAL A 105 14.51 -25.91 17.78
N LEU A 106 15.70 -25.54 18.21
CA LEU A 106 15.95 -25.25 19.63
C LEU A 106 15.16 -24.01 20.04
N SER A 107 14.31 -24.13 21.04
CA SER A 107 13.50 -23.07 21.62
C SER A 107 13.80 -22.95 23.11
N PRO A 108 13.80 -21.73 23.69
CA PRO A 108 14.07 -21.55 25.10
C PRO A 108 12.92 -22.08 25.97
N LYS A 109 13.26 -22.79 27.04
CA LYS A 109 12.26 -23.29 27.99
C LYS A 109 11.62 -22.14 28.78
N PRO A 110 10.28 -22.09 28.90
CA PRO A 110 9.60 -21.04 29.66
C PRO A 110 10.07 -20.89 31.11
N GLU A 111 10.49 -21.97 31.77
CA GLU A 111 10.90 -21.99 33.17
C GLU A 111 12.26 -21.32 33.42
N SER A 112 13.14 -21.30 32.42
CA SER A 112 14.50 -20.74 32.48
C SER A 112 14.65 -19.45 31.66
N SER A 113 13.53 -18.83 31.29
CA SER A 113 13.49 -17.69 30.37
C SER A 113 12.50 -16.62 30.82
N LYS A 114 12.65 -15.41 30.28
CA LYS A 114 11.74 -14.29 30.58
C LYS A 114 10.91 -13.91 29.36
N MET A 115 9.59 -13.90 29.51
CA MET A 115 8.67 -13.38 28.49
C MET A 115 8.93 -11.90 28.22
N ILE A 116 9.04 -11.53 26.95
CA ILE A 116 9.28 -10.16 26.49
C ILE A 116 7.98 -9.55 25.99
N ASN A 117 7.70 -8.30 26.40
CA ASN A 117 6.67 -7.50 25.74
C ASN A 117 7.15 -7.16 24.32
N PRO A 118 6.40 -7.53 23.25
CA PRO A 118 6.80 -7.25 21.87
C PRO A 118 7.16 -5.79 21.57
N GLU A 119 6.59 -4.83 22.31
CA GLU A 119 6.88 -3.40 22.14
C GLU A 119 8.27 -2.98 22.65
N GLU A 120 8.94 -3.81 23.47
CA GLU A 120 10.32 -3.56 23.94
C GLU A 120 11.39 -3.91 22.89
N ILE A 121 11.03 -4.64 21.83
CA ILE A 121 12.00 -5.16 20.86
C ILE A 121 12.45 -4.02 19.94
N ASP A 122 13.76 -3.79 19.87
CA ASP A 122 14.35 -2.74 19.03
C ASP A 122 14.63 -3.22 17.60
N LEU A 123 15.03 -4.49 17.47
CA LEU A 123 15.43 -5.10 16.21
C LEU A 123 14.89 -6.53 16.11
N ALA A 124 14.19 -6.85 15.03
CA ALA A 124 13.69 -8.18 14.72
C ALA A 124 14.37 -8.73 13.47
N ILE A 125 15.09 -9.84 13.61
CA ILE A 125 15.70 -10.59 12.51
C ILE A 125 14.79 -11.77 12.16
N VAL A 126 14.34 -11.80 10.91
CA VAL A 126 13.24 -12.67 10.47
C VAL A 126 13.75 -13.67 9.42
N PRO A 127 13.55 -14.98 9.62
CA PRO A 127 13.83 -15.98 8.61
C PRO A 127 12.80 -15.92 7.48
N LEU A 128 13.21 -16.32 6.28
CA LEU A 128 12.36 -16.41 5.11
C LEU A 128 12.80 -17.54 4.20
N LEU A 129 11.90 -18.03 3.34
CA LEU A 129 12.20 -18.90 2.20
C LEU A 129 12.43 -18.11 0.93
N GLY A 130 11.69 -17.01 0.77
CA GLY A 130 11.85 -16.08 -0.34
C GLY A 130 11.25 -14.73 -0.01
N TYR A 131 11.58 -13.72 -0.81
CA TYR A 131 11.15 -12.34 -0.63
C TYR A 131 10.89 -11.65 -1.97
N ASN A 132 10.12 -10.57 -1.98
CA ASN A 132 10.04 -9.66 -3.12
C ASN A 132 10.59 -8.27 -2.75
N LEU A 133 10.81 -7.41 -3.76
CA LEU A 133 11.30 -6.05 -3.52
C LEU A 133 10.28 -5.14 -2.83
N HIS A 134 9.06 -5.60 -2.58
CA HIS A 134 8.09 -4.88 -1.75
C HIS A 134 8.23 -5.21 -0.26
N GLY A 135 9.22 -6.03 0.15
CA GLY A 135 9.44 -6.43 1.53
C GLY A 135 8.52 -7.57 2.01
N TYR A 136 7.67 -8.11 1.15
CA TYR A 136 6.88 -9.29 1.50
C TYR A 136 7.75 -10.54 1.43
N ARG A 137 7.53 -11.46 2.35
CA ARG A 137 8.25 -12.72 2.45
C ARG A 137 7.31 -13.90 2.32
N ILE A 138 7.88 -15.04 1.95
CA ILE A 138 7.24 -16.34 2.06
C ILE A 138 8.07 -17.20 3.01
N GLY A 139 7.40 -17.88 3.94
CA GLY A 139 8.02 -18.84 4.86
C GLY A 139 7.33 -20.19 4.77
N HIS A 140 7.47 -21.06 5.78
CA HIS A 140 6.94 -22.44 5.76
C HIS A 140 5.40 -22.55 5.81
N GLY A 141 4.66 -21.44 5.95
CA GLY A 141 3.20 -21.40 5.75
C GLY A 141 2.33 -21.47 6.99
N ALA A 142 2.89 -21.52 8.19
CA ALA A 142 2.13 -21.50 9.45
C ALA A 142 1.66 -20.09 9.88
N GLY A 143 2.25 -19.03 9.33
CA GLY A 143 1.86 -17.63 9.60
C GLY A 143 2.23 -17.11 11.00
N TYR A 144 3.24 -17.68 11.66
CA TYR A 144 3.68 -17.21 12.99
C TYR A 144 4.17 -15.76 12.94
N TYR A 145 5.08 -15.44 12.01
CA TYR A 145 5.63 -14.09 11.89
C TYR A 145 4.59 -13.06 11.45
N ASP A 146 3.68 -13.41 10.53
CA ASP A 146 2.64 -12.46 10.07
C ASP A 146 1.68 -12.06 11.20
N ARG A 147 1.46 -12.93 12.19
CA ARG A 147 0.70 -12.62 13.41
C ARG A 147 1.52 -11.93 14.50
N TYR A 148 2.83 -12.14 14.52
CA TYR A 148 3.71 -11.63 15.58
C TYR A 148 4.26 -10.23 15.26
N LEU A 149 4.76 -10.00 14.04
CA LEU A 149 5.34 -8.72 13.61
C LEU A 149 4.41 -7.51 13.83
N PRO A 150 3.07 -7.60 13.65
CA PRO A 150 2.15 -6.52 14.01
C PRO A 150 2.17 -6.06 15.47
N ARG A 151 2.64 -6.92 16.38
CA ARG A 151 2.67 -6.63 17.82
C ARG A 151 3.93 -5.85 18.22
N LEU A 152 4.92 -5.79 17.34
CA LEU A 152 6.16 -5.06 17.58
C LEU A 152 5.91 -3.56 17.52
N SER A 153 6.74 -2.80 18.25
CA SER A 153 6.72 -1.34 18.17
C SER A 153 6.95 -0.85 16.74
N VAL A 154 6.31 0.27 16.36
CA VAL A 154 6.57 0.95 15.08
C VAL A 154 8.03 1.39 14.92
N LYS A 155 8.77 1.52 16.04
CA LYS A 155 10.21 1.83 16.06
C LYS A 155 11.09 0.60 15.84
N CYS A 156 10.55 -0.61 16.05
CA CYS A 156 11.27 -1.85 15.85
C CYS A 156 11.60 -2.02 14.37
N THR A 157 12.87 -2.19 14.02
CA THR A 157 13.25 -2.48 12.63
C THR A 157 13.15 -3.98 12.37
N LYS A 158 12.48 -4.37 11.29
CA LYS A 158 12.20 -5.76 10.93
C LYS A 158 13.02 -6.12 9.69
N ILE A 159 14.08 -6.89 9.87
CA ILE A 159 15.04 -7.23 8.82
C ILE A 159 14.89 -8.70 8.46
N GLY A 160 14.58 -8.98 7.19
CA GLY A 160 14.68 -10.33 6.65
C GLY A 160 16.10 -10.63 6.23
N ILE A 161 16.62 -11.81 6.59
CA ILE A 161 17.91 -12.28 6.10
C ILE A 161 17.71 -13.39 5.07
N ALA A 162 18.37 -13.25 3.93
CA ALA A 162 18.13 -14.08 2.76
C ALA A 162 19.43 -14.46 2.06
N PHE A 163 19.51 -15.68 1.53
CA PHE A 163 20.54 -16.04 0.55
C PHE A 163 20.27 -15.36 -0.80
N SER A 164 21.29 -15.31 -1.66
CA SER A 164 21.28 -14.55 -2.92
C SER A 164 20.12 -14.94 -3.86
N ASP A 165 19.77 -16.22 -3.95
CA ASP A 165 18.79 -16.75 -4.91
C ASP A 165 17.34 -16.83 -4.38
N GLN A 166 17.02 -16.08 -3.31
CA GLN A 166 15.71 -16.14 -2.65
C GLN A 166 14.73 -15.05 -3.09
N LYS A 167 15.09 -14.25 -4.11
CA LYS A 167 14.21 -13.26 -4.70
C LYS A 167 13.09 -13.92 -5.52
N VAL A 168 11.86 -13.46 -5.32
CA VAL A 168 10.65 -13.87 -6.04
C VAL A 168 10.02 -12.63 -6.66
N ASP A 169 10.01 -12.56 -8.00
CA ASP A 169 9.45 -11.42 -8.72
C ASP A 169 7.92 -11.31 -8.56
N SER A 170 7.23 -12.46 -8.49
CA SER A 170 5.79 -12.54 -8.28
C SER A 170 5.43 -13.34 -7.04
N LEU A 171 5.20 -12.62 -5.93
CA LEU A 171 4.70 -13.18 -4.69
C LEU A 171 3.29 -12.64 -4.44
N PRO A 172 2.25 -13.50 -4.42
CA PRO A 172 0.90 -13.11 -4.04
C PRO A 172 0.88 -12.59 -2.61
N VAL A 173 0.19 -11.48 -2.37
CA VAL A 173 0.09 -10.84 -1.06
C VAL A 173 -1.36 -10.84 -0.60
N GLY A 174 -1.61 -11.42 0.56
CA GLY A 174 -2.89 -11.42 1.26
C GLY A 174 -2.97 -10.29 2.28
N VAL A 175 -4.18 -10.05 2.77
CA VAL A 175 -4.48 -8.98 3.77
C VAL A 175 -3.75 -9.19 5.10
N ASP A 176 -3.45 -10.45 5.44
CA ASP A 176 -2.78 -10.81 6.69
C ASP A 176 -1.24 -10.78 6.58
N ASP A 177 -0.68 -10.61 5.37
CA ASP A 177 0.77 -10.61 5.20
C ASP A 177 1.39 -9.30 5.70
N TYR A 178 2.47 -9.42 6.47
CA TYR A 178 3.18 -8.28 7.03
C TYR A 178 4.50 -8.03 6.29
N PRO A 179 4.76 -6.81 5.78
CA PRO A 179 6.00 -6.51 5.10
C PRO A 179 7.17 -6.27 6.07
N LEU A 180 8.36 -6.65 5.64
CA LEU A 180 9.60 -6.31 6.34
C LEU A 180 10.04 -4.88 6.00
N ASP A 181 10.81 -4.29 6.91
CA ASP A 181 11.35 -2.95 6.73
C ASP A 181 12.59 -2.98 5.83
N GLU A 182 13.39 -4.05 5.94
CA GLU A 182 14.64 -4.25 5.20
C GLU A 182 14.81 -5.71 4.80
N ILE A 183 15.58 -5.95 3.73
CA ILE A 183 16.08 -7.28 3.35
C ILE A 183 17.60 -7.20 3.22
N LEU A 184 18.29 -8.07 3.93
CA LEU A 184 19.75 -8.21 3.88
C LEU A 184 20.11 -9.53 3.16
N THR A 185 20.99 -9.40 2.18
CA THR A 185 21.58 -10.50 1.40
C THR A 185 23.10 -10.46 1.55
N PRO A 186 23.85 -11.44 1.03
CA PRO A 186 25.30 -11.36 1.04
C PRO A 186 25.83 -10.14 0.25
N GLN A 187 25.06 -9.66 -0.73
CA GLN A 187 25.37 -8.43 -1.50
C GLN A 187 25.05 -7.14 -0.73
N GLY A 188 24.45 -7.24 0.46
CA GLY A 188 24.08 -6.13 1.33
C GLY A 188 22.58 -5.87 1.42
N PHE A 189 22.26 -4.73 2.05
CA PHE A 189 20.89 -4.25 2.21
C PHE A 189 20.29 -3.87 0.86
N LEU A 190 19.13 -4.44 0.55
CA LEU A 190 18.44 -4.19 -0.70
C LEU A 190 17.60 -2.92 -0.63
N LYS A 191 17.56 -2.18 -1.75
CA LYS A 191 16.58 -1.11 -1.93
C LYS A 191 15.19 -1.74 -2.11
N LEU A 192 14.27 -1.48 -1.19
CA LEU A 192 12.88 -1.91 -1.29
C LEU A 192 12.00 -0.85 -1.96
N GLN A 193 10.86 -1.31 -2.52
CA GLN A 193 9.85 -0.48 -3.15
C GLN A 193 9.37 0.55 -2.14
N THR A 194 9.52 1.82 -2.50
CA THR A 194 8.90 2.90 -1.72
C THR A 194 7.39 2.76 -1.82
N ARG A 195 6.74 2.68 -0.65
CA ARG A 195 5.28 2.59 -0.54
C ARG A 195 4.69 3.98 -0.37
N VAL A 196 3.82 4.33 -1.30
CA VAL A 196 3.13 5.61 -1.34
C VAL A 196 1.64 5.33 -1.58
N GLU A 197 0.79 5.98 -0.82
CA GLU A 197 -0.66 6.03 -1.03
C GLU A 197 -1.04 7.48 -1.28
N THR A 198 -1.60 7.77 -2.46
CA THR A 198 -2.03 9.13 -2.81
C THR A 198 -3.52 9.36 -2.68
N HIS A 199 -4.32 8.31 -2.46
CA HIS A 199 -5.77 8.42 -2.43
C HIS A 199 -6.38 7.49 -1.36
N CYS A 200 -6.77 8.10 -0.24
CA CYS A 200 -7.43 7.37 0.84
C CYS A 200 -8.33 8.29 1.69
N HIS A 201 -9.28 7.67 2.38
CA HIS A 201 -10.37 8.36 3.07
C HIS A 201 -10.37 8.01 4.56
N SER A 202 -11.05 8.85 5.33
CA SER A 202 -11.25 8.74 6.77
C SER A 202 -12.72 8.92 7.13
N ALA A 203 -13.17 8.18 8.15
CA ALA A 203 -14.56 8.23 8.62
C ALA A 203 -14.93 9.59 9.25
N GLU A 204 -13.93 10.40 9.60
CA GLU A 204 -14.11 11.74 10.14
C GLU A 204 -14.64 12.73 9.10
N PHE A 205 -14.36 12.51 7.81
CA PHE A 205 -14.63 13.49 6.75
C PHE A 205 -15.31 12.92 5.49
N SER A 206 -15.13 11.63 5.18
CA SER A 206 -15.83 10.95 4.08
C SER A 206 -16.99 10.10 4.62
N LEU A 207 -18.22 10.37 4.17
CA LEU A 207 -19.46 9.76 4.68
C LEU A 207 -19.58 8.25 4.41
N ASP A 208 -18.90 7.78 3.37
CA ASP A 208 -18.88 6.38 2.95
C ASP A 208 -17.65 5.60 3.48
N CYS A 209 -16.77 6.28 4.23
CA CYS A 209 -15.64 5.64 4.89
C CYS A 209 -16.03 5.16 6.30
N ALA A 210 -15.76 3.89 6.57
CA ALA A 210 -16.03 3.30 7.89
C ALA A 210 -14.78 3.28 8.79
N ARG A 211 -13.60 3.62 8.24
CA ARG A 211 -12.32 3.52 8.94
C ARG A 211 -11.92 4.87 9.56
N PRO A 212 -11.72 4.95 10.89
CA PRO A 212 -11.16 6.13 11.53
C PRO A 212 -9.75 6.45 11.02
N PHE A 213 -9.40 7.73 10.97
CA PHE A 213 -8.07 8.20 10.57
C PHE A 213 -6.94 7.54 11.38
N ALA A 214 -7.14 7.34 12.69
CA ALA A 214 -6.16 6.70 13.55
C ALA A 214 -5.81 5.27 13.09
N GLU A 215 -6.80 4.51 12.61
CA GLU A 215 -6.59 3.16 12.09
C GLU A 215 -5.88 3.17 10.73
N LEU A 216 -6.21 4.14 9.86
CA LEU A 216 -5.53 4.37 8.58
C LEU A 216 -4.02 4.58 8.80
N ILE A 217 -3.66 5.49 9.70
CA ILE A 217 -2.25 5.79 10.01
C ILE A 217 -1.54 4.59 10.64
N ALA A 218 -2.19 3.91 11.59
CA ALA A 218 -1.63 2.71 12.20
C ALA A 218 -1.35 1.63 11.14
N GLU A 219 -2.28 1.41 10.19
CA GLU A 219 -2.08 0.48 9.07
C GLU A 219 -0.93 0.92 8.15
N ALA A 220 -0.81 2.22 7.87
CA ALA A 220 0.25 2.76 7.03
C ALA A 220 1.65 2.57 7.64
N GLU A 221 1.82 2.92 8.92
CA GLU A 221 3.06 2.66 9.67
C GLU A 221 3.37 1.16 9.74
N LYS A 222 2.35 0.35 10.01
CA LYS A 222 2.44 -1.12 10.02
C LYS A 222 2.92 -1.68 8.69
N LYS A 223 2.48 -1.10 7.58
CA LYS A 223 2.84 -1.53 6.22
C LYS A 223 4.07 -0.79 5.67
N ASN A 224 4.81 -0.05 6.51
CA ASN A 224 6.01 0.71 6.16
C ASN A 224 5.78 1.67 4.97
N PHE A 225 4.65 2.38 4.97
CA PHE A 225 4.40 3.46 4.03
C PHE A 225 5.36 4.62 4.30
N LYS A 226 5.97 5.14 3.24
CA LYS A 226 6.79 6.36 3.34
C LYS A 226 5.90 7.61 3.29
N ILE A 227 4.93 7.61 2.39
CA ILE A 227 4.00 8.70 2.17
C ILE A 227 2.58 8.16 2.22
N ILE A 228 1.71 8.86 2.93
CA ILE A 228 0.26 8.70 2.81
C ILE A 228 -0.38 10.07 2.64
N THR A 229 -1.29 10.20 1.67
CA THR A 229 -2.05 11.42 1.44
C THR A 229 -3.50 11.19 1.79
N LEU A 230 -4.03 11.96 2.74
CA LEU A 230 -5.45 11.98 3.05
C LEU A 230 -6.17 12.79 1.97
N THR A 231 -7.22 12.26 1.35
CA THR A 231 -7.93 12.87 0.22
C THR A 231 -9.43 12.63 0.33
N ASP A 232 -10.02 13.08 1.42
CA ASP A 232 -11.44 12.87 1.69
C ASP A 232 -12.33 13.54 0.64
N HIS A 233 -13.54 12.98 0.47
CA HIS A 233 -14.53 13.42 -0.51
C HIS A 233 -15.01 14.84 -0.26
N TYR A 234 -15.00 15.66 -1.32
CA TYR A 234 -15.62 16.97 -1.37
C TYR A 234 -16.52 17.09 -2.60
N ASP A 235 -17.66 16.43 -2.52
CA ASP A 235 -18.71 16.35 -3.53
C ASP A 235 -19.81 17.36 -3.23
N LYS A 236 -19.60 18.60 -3.70
CA LYS A 236 -20.53 19.71 -3.44
C LYS A 236 -21.90 19.41 -4.07
N ASP A 237 -22.96 19.79 -3.34
CA ASP A 237 -24.36 19.60 -3.74
C ASP A 237 -24.81 18.11 -3.81
N VAL A 238 -23.96 17.15 -3.41
CA VAL A 238 -24.33 15.71 -3.40
C VAL A 238 -24.86 15.30 -2.02
N ILE A 239 -26.05 14.69 -1.99
CA ILE A 239 -26.70 14.12 -0.81
C ILE A 239 -27.28 12.77 -1.21
N ASP A 240 -26.99 11.72 -0.42
CA ASP A 240 -27.49 10.35 -0.66
C ASP A 240 -27.27 9.86 -2.11
N GLY A 241 -26.06 10.10 -2.63
CA GLY A 241 -25.65 9.71 -3.98
C GLY A 241 -26.35 10.50 -5.10
N ARG A 242 -26.98 11.65 -4.81
CA ARG A 242 -27.64 12.48 -5.82
C ARG A 242 -27.20 13.93 -5.74
N ALA A 243 -26.97 14.54 -6.91
CA ALA A 243 -26.61 15.94 -7.01
C ALA A 243 -27.86 16.85 -7.02
N TYR A 244 -27.80 17.94 -6.25
CA TYR A 244 -28.84 18.95 -6.12
C TYR A 244 -28.26 20.36 -6.31
N PRO A 245 -28.02 20.78 -7.57
CA PRO A 245 -27.29 22.00 -7.87
C PRO A 245 -27.83 23.28 -7.21
N GLY A 246 -26.92 24.16 -6.79
CA GLY A 246 -27.23 25.55 -6.47
C GLY A 246 -27.79 25.79 -5.07
N LYS A 247 -27.56 24.88 -4.11
CA LYS A 247 -28.03 25.04 -2.73
C LYS A 247 -27.18 26.03 -1.92
N THR A 248 -25.86 25.90 -1.97
CA THR A 248 -24.91 26.77 -1.24
C THR A 248 -23.63 26.99 -2.05
N PRO A 249 -22.89 28.09 -1.82
CA PRO A 249 -21.58 28.29 -2.45
C PRO A 249 -20.57 27.21 -2.04
N VAL A 250 -19.57 26.96 -2.89
CA VAL A 250 -18.38 26.16 -2.52
C VAL A 250 -17.70 26.78 -1.28
N GLY A 251 -17.25 25.94 -0.35
CA GLY A 251 -16.65 26.37 0.92
C GLY A 251 -17.64 26.82 1.99
N ALA A 252 -18.95 26.78 1.72
CA ALA A 252 -19.96 27.00 2.75
C ALA A 252 -19.94 25.89 3.80
N VAL A 253 -20.55 26.18 4.96
CA VAL A 253 -20.80 25.15 5.98
C VAL A 253 -21.62 24.02 5.35
N PRO A 254 -21.20 22.74 5.52
CA PRO A 254 -21.93 21.60 4.99
C PRO A 254 -23.40 21.60 5.42
N GLN A 255 -24.29 21.31 4.48
CA GLN A 255 -25.64 20.93 4.85
C GLN A 255 -25.64 19.53 5.45
N LYS A 256 -26.70 19.20 6.19
CA LYS A 256 -26.87 17.86 6.76
C LYS A 256 -26.81 16.82 5.63
N ASP A 257 -25.98 15.79 5.83
CA ASP A 257 -25.78 14.66 4.92
C ASP A 257 -25.22 15.04 3.52
N GLU A 258 -24.74 16.27 3.36
CA GLU A 258 -23.99 16.68 2.15
C GLU A 258 -22.59 16.08 2.18
N TRP A 259 -22.12 15.59 1.03
CA TRP A 259 -20.82 14.92 0.89
C TRP A 259 -19.64 15.92 0.85
N ILE A 260 -19.67 16.89 1.75
CA ILE A 260 -18.59 17.86 1.98
C ILE A 260 -18.36 18.05 3.48
N PHE A 261 -17.21 18.61 3.82
CA PHE A 261 -16.85 19.00 5.18
C PHE A 261 -16.47 20.49 5.25
N ALA A 262 -16.40 21.04 6.46
CA ALA A 262 -15.88 22.39 6.65
C ALA A 262 -14.37 22.40 6.37
N LEU A 263 -13.93 23.12 5.33
CA LEU A 263 -12.54 23.10 4.85
C LEU A 263 -11.53 23.52 5.94
N ASP A 264 -11.84 24.55 6.73
CA ASP A 264 -10.98 24.99 7.84
C ASP A 264 -10.77 23.87 8.87
N GLN A 265 -11.86 23.15 9.24
CA GLN A 265 -11.78 22.06 10.22
C GLN A 265 -10.94 20.89 9.68
N TYR A 266 -11.08 20.58 8.40
CA TYR A 266 -10.30 19.54 7.74
C TYR A 266 -8.82 19.87 7.69
N VAL A 267 -8.49 21.11 7.35
CA VAL A 267 -7.09 21.57 7.33
C VAL A 267 -6.50 21.60 8.73
N ASP A 268 -7.21 22.13 9.73
CA ASP A 268 -6.75 22.16 11.12
C ASP A 268 -6.49 20.74 11.64
N PHE A 269 -7.40 19.80 11.35
CA PHE A 269 -7.22 18.39 11.69
C PHE A 269 -5.97 17.80 11.03
N GLY A 270 -5.84 17.94 9.70
CA GLY A 270 -4.72 17.40 8.94
C GLY A 270 -3.38 17.96 9.41
N GLN A 271 -3.29 19.26 9.69
CA GLN A 271 -2.07 19.88 10.20
C GLN A 271 -1.72 19.41 11.62
N ALA A 272 -2.71 19.23 12.49
CA ALA A 272 -2.49 18.68 13.83
C ALA A 272 -1.96 17.24 13.78
N GLU A 273 -2.53 16.39 12.93
CA GLU A 273 -2.08 15.00 12.77
C GLU A 273 -0.68 14.90 12.14
N LYS A 274 -0.37 15.77 11.15
CA LYS A 274 1.00 15.91 10.62
C LYS A 274 2.00 16.25 11.71
N ALA A 275 1.65 17.19 12.60
CA ALA A 275 2.51 17.61 13.70
C ALA A 275 2.77 16.46 14.69
N LYS A 276 1.74 15.67 15.04
CA LYS A 276 1.87 14.50 15.92
C LYS A 276 2.79 13.43 15.34
N LEU A 277 2.66 13.14 14.03
CA LEU A 277 3.55 12.18 13.35
C LEU A 277 5.01 12.65 13.33
N LYS A 278 5.22 13.95 13.12
CA LYS A 278 6.55 14.55 13.13
C LYS A 278 7.17 14.53 14.53
N GLU A 279 6.42 14.87 15.57
CA GLU A 279 6.89 14.89 16.96
C GLU A 279 7.38 13.50 17.42
N ARG A 280 6.69 12.44 17.00
CA ARG A 280 7.09 11.06 17.32
C ARG A 280 8.14 10.45 16.37
N ASN A 281 8.68 11.23 15.44
CA ASN A 281 9.61 10.78 14.39
C ASN A 281 9.09 9.57 13.61
N SER A 282 7.82 9.64 13.17
CA SER A 282 7.26 8.57 12.32
C SER A 282 8.04 8.43 11.02
N ARG A 283 8.17 7.19 10.53
CA ARG A 283 8.69 6.88 9.20
C ARG A 283 7.68 7.23 8.09
N THR A 284 6.41 7.29 8.45
CA THR A 284 5.31 7.65 7.56
C THR A 284 5.09 9.16 7.60
N GLU A 285 5.24 9.81 6.47
CA GLU A 285 4.86 11.21 6.31
C GLU A 285 3.41 11.32 5.83
N LEU A 286 2.60 12.07 6.58
CA LEU A 286 1.24 12.41 6.20
C LEU A 286 1.25 13.67 5.34
N LEU A 287 0.56 13.59 4.21
CA LEU A 287 0.24 14.70 3.32
C LEU A 287 -1.27 14.95 3.38
N LEU A 288 -1.66 16.19 3.11
CA LEU A 288 -3.07 16.61 3.17
C LEU A 288 -3.50 17.01 1.78
N GLY A 289 -4.32 16.20 1.14
CA GLY A 289 -4.98 16.53 -0.11
C GLY A 289 -6.49 16.59 0.04
N ILE A 290 -7.19 16.60 -1.08
CA ILE A 290 -8.65 16.60 -1.15
C ILE A 290 -9.08 15.98 -2.48
N GLU A 291 -10.18 15.25 -2.48
CA GLU A 291 -10.81 14.78 -3.71
C GLU A 291 -12.04 15.62 -4.04
N LEU A 292 -12.04 16.27 -5.21
CA LEU A 292 -13.13 17.12 -5.66
C LEU A 292 -14.03 16.35 -6.63
N GLY A 293 -15.31 16.22 -6.27
CA GLY A 293 -16.36 15.80 -7.18
C GLY A 293 -16.72 16.92 -8.16
N TYR A 294 -16.34 16.78 -9.43
CA TYR A 294 -16.60 17.79 -10.44
C TYR A 294 -18.03 17.70 -10.99
N GLN A 295 -18.67 18.87 -11.05
CA GLN A 295 -19.81 19.18 -11.92
C GLN A 295 -19.52 20.54 -12.57
N ASP A 296 -19.98 20.74 -13.81
CA ASP A 296 -19.65 21.92 -14.63
C ASP A 296 -19.86 23.26 -13.91
N TYR A 297 -21.00 23.42 -13.24
CA TYR A 297 -21.38 24.64 -12.50
C TYR A 297 -20.55 24.89 -11.23
N LEU A 298 -19.78 23.91 -10.76
CA LEU A 298 -18.92 24.03 -9.56
C LEU A 298 -17.52 24.56 -9.88
N ALA A 299 -17.09 24.49 -11.15
CA ALA A 299 -15.72 24.81 -11.54
C ALA A 299 -15.25 26.19 -11.07
N ASP A 300 -16.08 27.23 -11.25
CA ASP A 300 -15.75 28.61 -10.83
C ASP A 300 -15.68 28.75 -9.30
N GLY A 301 -16.54 28.03 -8.58
CA GLY A 301 -16.52 27.98 -7.12
C GLY A 301 -15.23 27.36 -6.61
N TYR A 302 -14.85 26.20 -7.15
CA TYR A 302 -13.60 25.54 -6.78
C TYR A 302 -12.36 26.38 -7.09
N LYS A 303 -12.29 26.99 -8.30
CA LYS A 303 -11.19 27.88 -8.70
C LYS A 303 -11.00 29.08 -7.75
N LYS A 304 -12.09 29.57 -7.14
CA LYS A 304 -12.04 30.69 -6.20
C LYS A 304 -11.64 30.27 -4.78
N VAL A 305 -12.13 29.11 -4.33
CA VAL A 305 -12.07 28.72 -2.91
C VAL A 305 -10.87 27.85 -2.59
N ILE A 306 -10.66 26.78 -3.37
CA ILE A 306 -9.70 25.73 -3.05
C ILE A 306 -8.24 26.23 -3.01
N PRO A 307 -7.78 27.16 -3.87
CA PRO A 307 -6.41 27.68 -3.81
C PRO A 307 -6.03 28.42 -2.52
N ASN A 308 -7.01 28.77 -1.67
CA ASN A 308 -6.74 29.43 -0.38
C ASN A 308 -6.32 28.45 0.72
N TYR A 309 -6.36 27.14 0.45
CA TYR A 309 -6.03 26.09 1.40
C TYR A 309 -4.70 25.41 1.03
N PRO A 310 -3.87 25.03 2.03
CA PRO A 310 -2.52 24.53 1.79
C PRO A 310 -2.50 23.02 1.48
N PHE A 311 -3.28 22.59 0.49
CA PHE A 311 -3.31 21.20 0.06
C PHE A 311 -2.01 20.80 -0.64
N ASP A 312 -1.49 19.64 -0.28
CA ASP A 312 -0.35 18.99 -0.94
C ASP A 312 -0.74 18.41 -2.30
N LEU A 313 -1.98 17.93 -2.42
CA LEU A 313 -2.53 17.23 -3.57
C LEU A 313 -4.01 17.58 -3.76
N ILE A 314 -4.46 17.75 -5.00
CA ILE A 314 -5.88 17.82 -5.36
C ILE A 314 -6.18 16.76 -6.42
N ILE A 315 -7.15 15.91 -6.12
CA ILE A 315 -7.70 14.94 -7.07
C ILE A 315 -8.97 15.52 -7.68
N GLY A 316 -9.08 15.51 -9.01
CA GLY A 316 -10.31 15.84 -9.72
C GLY A 316 -11.00 14.55 -10.18
N SER A 317 -12.25 14.35 -9.77
CA SER A 317 -13.01 13.12 -10.01
C SER A 317 -14.41 13.41 -10.55
N ILE A 318 -14.98 12.45 -11.28
CA ILE A 318 -16.37 12.46 -11.72
C ILE A 318 -17.10 11.32 -11.01
N HIS A 319 -17.95 11.67 -10.03
CA HIS A 319 -18.76 10.72 -9.26
C HIS A 319 -20.21 10.66 -9.73
N THR A 320 -20.76 11.79 -10.17
CA THR A 320 -22.16 11.92 -10.55
C THR A 320 -22.32 12.32 -12.01
N MET A 321 -23.32 11.77 -12.70
CA MET A 321 -23.80 12.24 -14.00
C MET A 321 -25.32 12.14 -14.05
N TYR A 322 -25.96 13.09 -14.72
CA TYR A 322 -27.43 13.17 -14.76
C TYR A 322 -28.06 13.17 -13.35
N CYS A 323 -27.39 13.84 -12.40
CA CYS A 323 -27.75 13.94 -10.99
C CYS A 323 -27.65 12.65 -10.15
N ASP A 324 -27.20 11.53 -10.70
CA ASP A 324 -27.03 10.28 -9.95
C ASP A 324 -25.55 9.89 -9.87
N ASP A 325 -25.11 9.44 -8.70
CA ASP A 325 -23.86 8.70 -8.54
C ASP A 325 -23.96 7.35 -9.27
N PHE A 326 -22.86 6.87 -9.83
CA PHE A 326 -22.83 5.61 -10.57
C PHE A 326 -23.21 4.37 -9.74
N ALA A 327 -23.11 4.44 -8.42
CA ALA A 327 -23.55 3.41 -7.48
C ALA A 327 -25.07 3.33 -7.32
N VAL A 328 -25.81 4.37 -7.73
CA VAL A 328 -27.28 4.39 -7.66
C VAL A 328 -27.86 3.41 -8.67
N ASN A 329 -28.74 2.52 -8.21
CA ASN A 329 -29.38 1.56 -9.11
C ASN A 329 -30.26 2.27 -10.15
N GLY A 330 -30.07 1.90 -11.42
CA GLY A 330 -30.89 2.40 -12.52
C GLY A 330 -30.53 3.80 -13.02
N THR A 331 -29.25 4.23 -12.85
CA THR A 331 -28.80 5.51 -13.39
C THR A 331 -29.15 5.68 -14.86
N VAL A 332 -29.48 6.92 -15.24
CA VAL A 332 -29.77 7.27 -16.64
C VAL A 332 -28.58 6.93 -17.54
N LEU A 333 -27.35 7.10 -17.05
CA LEU A 333 -26.13 6.83 -17.81
C LEU A 333 -26.11 5.41 -18.36
N TYR A 334 -26.31 4.38 -17.52
CA TYR A 334 -26.17 3.00 -17.96
C TYR A 334 -27.29 2.54 -18.89
N SER A 335 -28.47 3.18 -18.83
CA SER A 335 -29.61 2.88 -19.70
C SER A 335 -29.33 3.15 -21.19
N GLN A 336 -28.30 3.94 -21.50
CA GLN A 336 -27.93 4.35 -22.86
C GLN A 336 -27.13 3.30 -23.64
N GLY A 337 -26.70 2.21 -22.98
CA GLY A 337 -25.81 1.19 -23.52
C GLY A 337 -24.32 1.51 -23.32
N LYS A 338 -23.50 0.46 -23.17
CA LYS A 338 -22.09 0.52 -22.75
C LYS A 338 -21.25 1.56 -23.50
N GLN A 339 -21.23 1.48 -24.84
CA GLN A 339 -20.44 2.40 -25.67
C GLN A 339 -20.77 3.86 -25.37
N LYS A 340 -22.06 4.21 -25.41
CA LYS A 340 -22.51 5.58 -25.21
C LYS A 340 -22.28 6.04 -23.77
N ALA A 341 -22.56 5.18 -22.78
CA ALA A 341 -22.30 5.49 -21.38
C ALA A 341 -20.83 5.85 -21.12
N TYR A 342 -19.90 5.05 -21.63
CA TYR A 342 -18.48 5.29 -21.42
C TYR A 342 -17.94 6.46 -22.25
N ASP A 343 -18.47 6.69 -23.46
CA ASP A 343 -18.16 7.89 -24.25
C ASP A 343 -18.59 9.18 -23.52
N GLU A 344 -19.80 9.20 -22.93
CA GLU A 344 -20.28 10.37 -22.17
C GLU A 344 -19.44 10.60 -20.90
N TYR A 345 -19.03 9.53 -20.23
CA TYR A 345 -18.14 9.63 -19.06
C TYR A 345 -16.76 10.18 -19.43
N LEU A 346 -16.13 9.69 -20.50
CA LEU A 346 -14.84 10.20 -20.98
C LEU A 346 -14.94 11.66 -21.42
N LYS A 347 -16.06 12.07 -22.04
CA LYS A 347 -16.31 13.49 -22.35
C LYS A 347 -16.40 14.36 -21.09
N ALA A 348 -17.06 13.88 -20.03
CA ALA A 348 -17.11 14.60 -18.76
C ALA A 348 -15.71 14.74 -18.13
N LEU A 349 -14.86 13.71 -18.20
CA LEU A 349 -13.46 13.81 -17.78
C LEU A 349 -12.68 14.84 -18.60
N ILE A 350 -12.84 14.85 -19.93
CA ILE A 350 -12.22 15.85 -20.81
C ILE A 350 -12.70 17.25 -20.45
N GLU A 351 -14.01 17.45 -20.26
CA GLU A 351 -14.59 18.74 -19.87
C GLU A 351 -14.00 19.24 -18.55
N MET A 352 -13.91 18.38 -17.53
CA MET A 352 -13.27 18.72 -16.26
C MET A 352 -11.82 19.17 -16.45
N VAL A 353 -11.04 18.43 -17.25
CA VAL A 353 -9.65 18.77 -17.56
C VAL A 353 -9.55 20.09 -18.35
N GLU A 354 -10.56 20.46 -19.15
CA GLU A 354 -10.56 21.68 -19.96
C GLU A 354 -11.26 22.87 -19.28
N SER A 355 -11.98 22.66 -18.17
CA SER A 355 -12.72 23.68 -17.41
C SER A 355 -11.85 24.77 -16.75
N GLY A 356 -10.54 24.54 -16.71
CA GLY A 356 -9.58 25.37 -15.97
C GLY A 356 -9.53 25.10 -14.47
N LEU A 357 -10.24 24.07 -13.96
CA LEU A 357 -10.09 23.61 -12.58
C LEU A 357 -8.62 23.27 -12.29
N ASP A 358 -8.05 23.84 -11.24
CA ASP A 358 -6.66 23.60 -10.83
C ASP A 358 -6.58 22.37 -9.91
N PHE A 359 -6.16 21.24 -10.47
CA PHE A 359 -5.98 19.96 -9.78
C PHE A 359 -4.74 19.22 -10.33
N ASP A 360 -4.24 18.24 -9.58
CA ASP A 360 -2.95 17.60 -9.85
C ASP A 360 -3.09 16.18 -10.40
N VAL A 361 -4.17 15.48 -10.04
CA VAL A 361 -4.39 14.08 -10.37
C VAL A 361 -5.78 13.91 -10.95
N LEU A 362 -5.87 13.28 -12.12
CA LEU A 362 -7.12 12.78 -12.67
C LEU A 362 -7.50 11.50 -11.90
N GLY A 363 -8.49 11.59 -11.01
CA GLY A 363 -8.97 10.49 -10.19
C GLY A 363 -9.59 9.38 -11.02
N HIS A 364 -9.54 8.15 -10.51
CA HIS A 364 -10.07 6.89 -11.06
C HIS A 364 -10.94 7.03 -12.32
N PHE A 365 -10.28 7.10 -13.49
CA PHE A 365 -10.96 7.18 -14.79
C PHE A 365 -11.76 5.90 -15.12
N ASP A 366 -11.67 4.87 -14.29
CA ASP A 366 -12.42 3.63 -14.41
C ASP A 366 -13.61 3.56 -13.43
N TYR A 367 -13.94 4.62 -12.69
CA TYR A 367 -15.05 4.60 -11.71
C TYR A 367 -16.39 4.17 -12.35
N VAL A 368 -16.66 4.58 -13.59
CA VAL A 368 -17.86 4.21 -14.35
C VAL A 368 -17.98 2.70 -14.61
N ILE A 369 -16.89 1.93 -14.60
CA ILE A 369 -16.98 0.48 -14.80
C ILE A 369 -17.32 -0.26 -13.51
N ARG A 370 -17.06 0.36 -12.34
CA ARG A 370 -17.15 -0.23 -11.00
C ARG A 370 -18.56 -0.68 -10.62
N TYR A 371 -19.59 -0.07 -11.21
CA TYR A 371 -21.01 -0.33 -10.92
C TYR A 371 -21.82 -0.69 -12.16
N SER A 372 -21.18 -0.80 -13.33
CA SER A 372 -21.89 -1.07 -14.56
C SER A 372 -22.51 -2.48 -14.53
N GLY A 373 -23.79 -2.58 -14.88
CA GLY A 373 -24.50 -3.86 -14.97
C GLY A 373 -24.27 -4.61 -16.29
N TYR A 374 -23.22 -4.27 -17.06
CA TYR A 374 -22.98 -4.85 -18.37
C TYR A 374 -22.33 -6.24 -18.25
N PRO A 375 -22.62 -7.20 -19.16
CA PRO A 375 -22.01 -8.53 -19.12
C PRO A 375 -20.48 -8.52 -19.16
N ASP A 376 -19.91 -7.57 -19.89
CA ASP A 376 -18.49 -7.22 -19.81
C ASP A 376 -18.38 -5.75 -19.41
N PRO A 377 -18.07 -5.45 -18.13
CA PRO A 377 -17.99 -4.08 -17.64
C PRO A 377 -16.73 -3.35 -18.11
N LYS A 378 -15.69 -4.04 -18.61
CA LYS A 378 -14.40 -3.40 -18.91
C LYS A 378 -14.53 -2.30 -19.97
N MET A 379 -13.80 -1.21 -19.75
CA MET A 379 -13.59 -0.18 -20.75
C MET A 379 -12.27 -0.47 -21.49
N TYR A 380 -12.33 -0.59 -22.82
CA TYR A 380 -11.16 -0.89 -23.65
C TYR A 380 -10.70 0.37 -24.39
N TYR A 381 -9.39 0.53 -24.54
CA TYR A 381 -8.83 1.67 -25.27
C TYR A 381 -9.36 1.74 -26.70
N GLN A 382 -9.38 0.61 -27.41
CA GLN A 382 -9.73 0.55 -28.83
C GLN A 382 -11.16 1.06 -29.13
N ASP A 383 -12.09 0.88 -28.19
CA ASP A 383 -13.50 1.26 -28.35
C ASP A 383 -13.69 2.77 -28.17
N HIS A 384 -12.74 3.46 -27.54
CA HIS A 384 -12.81 4.88 -27.16
C HIS A 384 -11.54 5.67 -27.52
N ALA A 385 -10.76 5.19 -28.50
CA ALA A 385 -9.39 5.65 -28.75
C ALA A 385 -9.26 7.17 -28.95
N ALA A 386 -10.19 7.77 -29.69
CA ALA A 386 -10.19 9.21 -29.94
C ALA A 386 -10.38 10.04 -28.66
N LEU A 387 -11.26 9.59 -27.76
CA LEU A 387 -11.52 10.27 -26.48
C LEU A 387 -10.36 10.10 -25.52
N PHE A 388 -9.78 8.89 -25.41
CA PHE A 388 -8.57 8.68 -24.61
C PHE A 388 -7.39 9.50 -25.12
N ASP A 389 -7.15 9.53 -26.43
CA ASP A 389 -6.06 10.35 -27.01
C ASP A 389 -6.24 11.83 -26.70
N HIS A 390 -7.49 12.34 -26.74
CA HIS A 390 -7.81 13.71 -26.36
C HIS A 390 -7.51 13.93 -24.87
N LEU A 391 -8.12 13.12 -23.99
CA LEU A 391 -7.94 13.20 -22.54
C LEU A 391 -6.47 13.18 -22.14
N PHE A 392 -5.70 12.23 -22.68
CA PHE A 392 -4.27 12.09 -22.41
C PHE A 392 -3.46 13.29 -22.85
N LYS A 393 -3.68 13.81 -24.06
CA LYS A 393 -3.02 15.04 -24.51
C LYS A 393 -3.35 16.22 -23.61
N ALA A 394 -4.61 16.32 -23.16
CA ALA A 394 -5.04 17.40 -22.28
C ALA A 394 -4.37 17.31 -20.90
N ILE A 395 -4.38 16.15 -20.23
CA ILE A 395 -3.72 16.01 -18.92
C ILE A 395 -2.20 16.17 -19.01
N ILE A 396 -1.56 15.67 -20.08
CA ILE A 396 -0.11 15.83 -20.31
C ILE A 396 0.23 17.31 -20.49
N ALA A 397 -0.51 18.03 -21.32
CA ALA A 397 -0.28 19.45 -21.57
C ALA A 397 -0.44 20.31 -20.31
N ARG A 398 -1.31 19.87 -19.38
CA ARG A 398 -1.55 20.55 -18.09
C ARG A 398 -0.63 20.08 -16.95
N GLY A 399 0.18 19.04 -17.16
CA GLY A 399 1.01 18.45 -16.10
C GLY A 399 0.20 17.71 -15.03
N ILE A 400 -0.98 17.21 -15.38
CA ILE A 400 -1.86 16.42 -14.50
C ILE A 400 -1.43 14.95 -14.57
N SER A 401 -1.26 14.34 -13.40
CA SER A 401 -0.94 12.92 -13.26
C SER A 401 -2.18 12.05 -13.52
N LEU A 402 -1.98 10.89 -14.14
CA LEU A 402 -3.03 9.87 -14.26
C LEU A 402 -3.05 9.01 -13.00
N GLU A 403 -4.20 8.85 -12.35
CA GLU A 403 -4.32 7.92 -11.24
C GLU A 403 -4.36 6.47 -11.72
N VAL A 404 -3.59 5.61 -11.05
CA VAL A 404 -3.65 4.17 -11.17
C VAL A 404 -4.33 3.62 -9.90
N ASN A 405 -5.64 3.49 -9.98
CA ASN A 405 -6.48 3.10 -8.85
C ASN A 405 -6.75 1.58 -8.87
N THR A 406 -6.51 0.87 -7.76
CA THR A 406 -6.73 -0.60 -7.70
C THR A 406 -8.11 -1.01 -7.20
N ARG A 407 -8.94 -0.05 -6.79
CA ARG A 407 -10.24 -0.29 -6.13
C ARG A 407 -11.25 -1.01 -6.98
N THR A 408 -11.35 -0.64 -8.25
CA THR A 408 -12.29 -1.24 -9.19
C THR A 408 -12.05 -2.74 -9.31
N ARG A 409 -10.80 -3.16 -9.54
CA ARG A 409 -10.40 -4.58 -9.56
C ARG A 409 -10.58 -5.25 -8.20
N TYR A 410 -10.15 -4.60 -7.12
CA TYR A 410 -10.29 -5.14 -5.76
C TYR A 410 -11.75 -5.46 -5.41
N ARG A 411 -12.68 -4.59 -5.79
CA ARG A 411 -14.11 -4.79 -5.57
C ARG A 411 -14.66 -5.97 -6.35
N GLN A 412 -14.30 -6.13 -7.63
CA GLN A 412 -14.69 -7.28 -8.45
C GLN A 412 -14.22 -8.60 -7.81
N ILE A 413 -12.99 -8.64 -7.31
CA ILE A 413 -12.47 -9.81 -6.59
C ILE A 413 -13.28 -10.08 -5.32
N LYS A 414 -13.70 -9.04 -4.60
CA LYS A 414 -14.50 -9.15 -3.37
C LYS A 414 -15.95 -9.56 -3.61
N SER A 415 -16.56 -9.16 -4.74
CA SER A 415 -17.93 -9.58 -5.12
C SER A 415 -18.01 -11.04 -5.58
N GLY A 416 -16.86 -11.70 -5.75
CA GLY A 416 -16.78 -13.10 -6.20
C GLY A 416 -16.78 -13.23 -7.72
N GLU A 417 -16.66 -12.12 -8.44
CA GLU A 417 -16.44 -12.13 -9.89
C GLU A 417 -15.05 -12.72 -10.22
N GLN A 418 -14.91 -13.20 -11.44
CA GLN A 418 -13.62 -13.64 -11.94
C GLN A 418 -12.68 -12.42 -11.98
N ASP A 419 -11.48 -12.56 -11.41
CA ASP A 419 -10.46 -11.52 -11.49
C ASP A 419 -10.13 -11.25 -12.97
N GLY A 420 -10.62 -10.14 -13.49
CA GLY A 420 -10.37 -9.69 -14.85
C GLY A 420 -8.97 -9.09 -15.03
N GLY A 421 -8.19 -8.93 -13.97
CA GLY A 421 -6.96 -8.13 -14.00
C GLY A 421 -7.24 -6.63 -13.91
N MET A 422 -6.21 -5.83 -14.16
CA MET A 422 -6.32 -4.37 -14.24
C MET A 422 -7.32 -3.95 -15.34
N THR A 423 -7.77 -2.68 -15.28
CA THR A 423 -8.34 -2.02 -16.45
C THR A 423 -7.40 -2.16 -17.65
N ASP A 424 -7.94 -2.07 -18.86
CA ASP A 424 -7.23 -2.41 -20.10
C ASP A 424 -5.83 -1.77 -20.15
N LEU A 425 -4.78 -2.60 -20.12
CA LEU A 425 -3.40 -2.14 -20.10
C LEU A 425 -3.03 -1.33 -21.36
N ALA A 426 -3.78 -1.49 -22.46
CA ALA A 426 -3.61 -0.66 -23.65
C ALA A 426 -3.89 0.82 -23.39
N ILE A 427 -4.74 1.15 -22.41
CA ILE A 427 -5.02 2.53 -21.98
C ILE A 427 -3.74 3.16 -21.40
N PHE A 428 -3.05 2.46 -20.49
CA PHE A 428 -1.79 2.93 -19.91
C PHE A 428 -0.64 2.93 -20.93
N ALA A 429 -0.58 1.91 -21.80
CA ALA A 429 0.40 1.86 -22.89
C ALA A 429 0.24 3.08 -23.80
N ARG A 430 -0.99 3.44 -24.15
CA ARG A 430 -1.25 4.62 -24.98
C ARG A 430 -0.88 5.92 -24.29
N TYR A 431 -1.23 6.09 -23.02
CA TYR A 431 -0.80 7.25 -22.24
C TYR A 431 0.72 7.40 -22.26
N TYR A 432 1.46 6.29 -22.10
CA TYR A 432 2.92 6.28 -22.17
C TYR A 432 3.46 6.63 -23.58
N GLU A 433 2.87 6.09 -24.65
CA GLU A 433 3.22 6.39 -26.05
C GLU A 433 3.06 7.89 -26.38
N LEU A 434 2.01 8.52 -25.86
CA LEU A 434 1.74 9.95 -26.05
C LEU A 434 2.66 10.88 -25.23
N GLY A 435 3.59 10.32 -24.46
CA GLY A 435 4.56 11.06 -23.65
C GLY A 435 4.17 11.19 -22.17
N GLY A 436 3.06 10.58 -21.75
CA GLY A 436 2.65 10.53 -20.36
C GLY A 436 3.62 9.76 -19.49
N ARG A 437 4.00 10.31 -18.34
CA ARG A 437 4.94 9.68 -17.39
C ARG A 437 4.48 9.76 -15.94
N MET A 438 3.62 10.73 -15.61
CA MET A 438 3.15 10.95 -14.25
C MET A 438 1.99 10.01 -13.96
N VAL A 439 2.26 9.04 -13.09
CA VAL A 439 1.24 8.14 -12.53
C VAL A 439 1.29 8.17 -11.01
N THR A 440 0.14 8.30 -10.37
CA THR A 440 -0.02 8.10 -8.93
C THR A 440 -0.61 6.72 -8.67
N PHE A 441 -0.35 6.15 -7.49
CA PHE A 441 -0.86 4.85 -7.10
C PHE A 441 -1.81 5.00 -5.93
N ALA A 442 -3.00 4.45 -6.12
CA ALA A 442 -4.15 4.65 -5.24
C ALA A 442 -4.83 3.32 -4.91
N THR A 443 -5.21 3.14 -3.65
CA THR A 443 -6.12 2.04 -3.27
C THR A 443 -7.55 2.47 -3.04
N ASP A 444 -7.81 3.79 -2.88
CA ASP A 444 -9.18 4.31 -2.63
C ASP A 444 -9.79 3.60 -1.40
N ALA A 445 -8.95 3.47 -0.37
CA ALA A 445 -9.24 2.63 0.78
C ALA A 445 -10.26 3.30 1.71
N HIS A 446 -11.36 2.59 1.95
CA HIS A 446 -12.52 3.04 2.74
C HIS A 446 -12.74 2.18 4.00
N ALA A 447 -12.06 1.04 4.08
CA ALA A 447 -12.11 0.11 5.21
C ALA A 447 -10.71 -0.36 5.62
N GLY A 448 -10.62 -0.98 6.80
CA GLY A 448 -9.37 -1.53 7.32
C GLY A 448 -8.83 -2.70 6.48
N GLY A 449 -7.52 -2.72 6.29
CA GLY A 449 -6.80 -3.81 5.62
C GLY A 449 -6.67 -3.65 4.09
N GLU A 450 -7.22 -2.58 3.52
CA GLU A 450 -7.27 -2.35 2.06
C GLU A 450 -6.02 -1.65 1.50
N LEU A 451 -5.18 -1.03 2.35
CA LEU A 451 -4.00 -0.31 1.88
C LEU A 451 -3.03 -1.24 1.15
N HIS A 452 -2.45 -0.76 0.05
CA HIS A 452 -1.50 -1.49 -0.78
C HIS A 452 -2.06 -2.77 -1.46
N CYS A 453 -3.37 -3.02 -1.41
CA CYS A 453 -3.96 -4.16 -2.12
C CYS A 453 -3.74 -4.02 -3.64
N LEU A 454 -3.26 -5.11 -4.26
CA LEU A 454 -3.00 -5.23 -5.70
C LEU A 454 -1.91 -4.28 -6.26
N ILE A 455 -1.32 -3.39 -5.46
CA ILE A 455 -0.34 -2.39 -5.93
C ILE A 455 0.93 -3.05 -6.51
N SER A 456 1.44 -4.11 -5.90
CA SER A 456 2.69 -4.75 -6.36
C SER A 456 2.59 -5.34 -7.77
N GLU A 457 1.47 -6.00 -8.08
CA GLU A 457 1.23 -6.55 -9.41
C GLU A 457 0.90 -5.45 -10.43
N THR A 458 0.22 -4.38 -10.01
CA THR A 458 -0.03 -3.21 -10.85
C THR A 458 1.27 -2.50 -11.24
N ILE A 459 2.19 -2.32 -10.29
CA ILE A 459 3.52 -1.78 -10.55
C ILE A 459 4.26 -2.67 -11.58
N ARG A 460 4.22 -3.99 -11.41
CA ARG A 460 4.85 -4.91 -12.38
C ARG A 460 4.27 -4.75 -13.79
N ALA A 461 2.95 -4.64 -13.91
CA ALA A 461 2.28 -4.46 -15.20
C ALA A 461 2.71 -3.14 -15.87
N LEU A 462 2.74 -2.04 -15.12
CA LEU A 462 3.18 -0.73 -15.65
C LEU A 462 4.67 -0.70 -15.99
N LYS A 463 5.52 -1.37 -15.22
CA LYS A 463 6.94 -1.55 -15.60
C LYS A 463 7.10 -2.30 -16.92
N GLY A 464 6.25 -3.28 -17.19
CA GLY A 464 6.20 -3.98 -18.48
C GLY A 464 5.87 -3.07 -19.68
N ILE A 465 5.16 -1.97 -19.44
CA ILE A 465 4.87 -0.93 -20.45
C ILE A 465 6.04 0.05 -20.61
N GLY A 466 6.80 0.31 -19.55
CA GLY A 466 7.95 1.21 -19.55
C GLY A 466 7.97 2.25 -18.43
N PHE A 467 6.97 2.26 -17.55
CA PHE A 467 6.99 3.16 -16.39
C PHE A 467 8.11 2.75 -15.42
N SER A 468 8.98 3.71 -15.07
CA SER A 468 10.08 3.49 -14.12
C SER A 468 9.89 4.22 -12.80
N GLN A 469 8.92 5.13 -12.71
CA GLN A 469 8.70 5.99 -11.54
C GLN A 469 7.20 6.15 -11.24
N GLY A 470 6.87 6.20 -9.95
CA GLY A 470 5.59 6.69 -9.44
C GLY A 470 5.71 8.15 -8.99
N THR A 471 4.57 8.81 -8.85
CA THR A 471 4.46 10.23 -8.48
C THR A 471 3.65 10.40 -7.20
N TYR A 472 4.03 11.37 -6.37
CA TYR A 472 3.19 11.94 -5.31
C TYR A 472 3.42 13.46 -5.27
N PHE A 473 2.61 14.21 -4.52
CA PHE A 473 2.67 15.67 -4.53
C PHE A 473 2.89 16.22 -3.13
N LYS A 474 3.72 17.27 -3.02
CA LYS A 474 3.85 18.09 -1.81
C LYS A 474 3.72 19.56 -2.20
N ALA A 475 2.88 20.30 -1.48
CA ALA A 475 2.53 21.67 -1.85
C ALA A 475 2.25 21.83 -3.36
N ARG A 476 1.43 20.93 -3.93
CA ARG A 476 1.04 20.89 -5.36
C ARG A 476 2.19 20.64 -6.35
N LYS A 477 3.38 20.26 -5.88
CA LYS A 477 4.54 19.96 -6.73
C LYS A 477 4.80 18.45 -6.79
N PRO A 478 5.08 17.88 -7.98
CA PRO A 478 5.32 16.45 -8.12
C PRO A 478 6.70 16.06 -7.58
N PHE A 479 6.72 14.90 -6.93
CA PHE A 479 7.90 14.18 -6.47
C PHE A 479 7.84 12.75 -6.98
N TYR A 480 9.00 12.19 -7.30
CA TYR A 480 9.10 10.88 -7.95
C TYR A 480 9.78 9.85 -7.06
N TYR A 481 9.39 8.60 -7.20
CA TYR A 481 10.05 7.45 -6.58
C TYR A 481 10.15 6.29 -7.56
N ASP A 482 11.20 5.48 -7.44
CA ASP A 482 11.44 4.39 -8.39
C ASP A 482 10.42 3.25 -8.20
N LEU A 483 10.03 2.65 -9.31
CA LEU A 483 9.25 1.41 -9.37
C LEU A 483 10.23 0.23 -9.53
N LEU A 484 10.38 -0.57 -8.47
CA LEU A 484 11.38 -1.63 -8.35
C LEU A 484 10.93 -3.00 -8.83
#